data_AF-A0A3N5VWN5-F1
#
_entry.id   AF-A0A3N5VWN5-F1
#
_cell.length_a   1.000
_cell.length_b   1.000
_cell.length_c   1.000
_cell.angle_alpha   90.00
_cell.angle_beta   90.00
_cell.angle_gamma   90.00
#
_symmetry.space_group_name_H-M   'P 1'
#
loop_
_entity.id
_entity.type
_entity.pdbx_description
1 polymer ?
#
loop_
_entity_poly.entity_id
_entity_poly.type
_entity_poly.pdbx_seq_one_letter_code
_entity_poly.pdbx_strand_id
1 'polypeptide(L)'
;MTLHVALIDGPMYSHLYHHLEDFIRSTGIEVEIAFQGDHPALNAHLESYIERPGDLPYDLVSTHSKYFPSQLPLLAPLDDLLPADAFADFAPLLLDMVRLAGRTYCLPRNIDVRLLHYRTDLIETIPPTWGELLDVIRAVNDPPRRYGFVFPGMESGLFGTFYELAEMGGARLFPPDLVPRIQNEGGRWALNFLRTCYMEGLVPPEIPGWHYDKVHDCFRDDHAVIVGDWPGYYNEYCDPDISSRIYNKFSVTRYPAGPLGRSFVYGGAHTFALTLKGALSPDAAKLLHAALSQPGYTVAPIALGTNTDPYQPIE
;
A
#
# COMPACT_ATOMS: atom_id res chain seq x y z
N MET A 1 -15.69 -20.21 22.37
CA MET A 1 -16.31 -19.55 21.20
C MET A 1 -15.17 -19.29 20.23
N THR A 2 -15.38 -19.52 18.93
CA THR A 2 -14.33 -19.37 17.91
C THR A 2 -14.62 -18.13 17.08
N LEU A 3 -13.64 -17.21 17.01
CA LEU A 3 -13.69 -16.05 16.13
C LEU A 3 -13.25 -16.48 14.73
N HIS A 4 -13.99 -16.10 13.70
CA HIS A 4 -13.63 -16.40 12.31
C HIS A 4 -13.09 -15.15 11.64
N VAL A 5 -11.97 -15.26 10.95
CA VAL A 5 -11.32 -14.13 10.27
C VAL A 5 -11.14 -14.38 8.78
N ALA A 6 -11.22 -13.30 7.99
CA ALA A 6 -10.85 -13.31 6.58
C ALA A 6 -9.64 -12.40 6.36
N LEU A 7 -8.52 -12.96 5.94
CA LEU A 7 -7.24 -12.27 5.93
C LEU A 7 -6.65 -12.15 4.53
N ILE A 8 -5.87 -11.09 4.32
CA ILE A 8 -5.09 -10.98 3.09
C ILE A 8 -3.90 -11.95 3.11
N ASP A 9 -3.62 -12.59 1.98
CA ASP A 9 -2.46 -13.44 1.80
C ASP A 9 -1.31 -12.73 1.09
N GLY A 10 -0.11 -13.28 1.25
CA GLY A 10 1.10 -12.79 0.61
C GLY A 10 2.32 -12.91 1.54
N PRO A 11 3.54 -13.01 0.98
CA PRO A 11 4.76 -13.18 1.77
C PRO A 11 4.96 -12.04 2.79
N MET A 12 4.47 -10.84 2.49
CA MET A 12 4.48 -9.68 3.38
C MET A 12 3.49 -9.74 4.55
N TYR A 13 2.50 -10.63 4.50
CA TYR A 13 1.40 -10.63 5.49
C TYR A 13 1.33 -11.93 6.27
N SER A 14 1.69 -13.05 5.66
CA SER A 14 1.57 -14.39 6.26
C SER A 14 2.35 -14.50 7.57
N HIS A 15 3.55 -13.90 7.64
CA HIS A 15 4.36 -13.90 8.86
C HIS A 15 3.73 -13.10 10.01
N LEU A 16 2.86 -12.13 9.71
CA LEU A 16 2.19 -11.31 10.73
C LEU A 16 1.11 -12.10 11.47
N TYR A 17 0.63 -13.21 10.92
CA TYR A 17 -0.45 -13.98 11.52
C TYR A 17 0.03 -14.92 12.64
N HIS A 18 1.34 -15.04 12.89
CA HIS A 18 1.85 -15.70 14.11
C HIS A 18 1.33 -15.05 15.39
N HIS A 19 1.03 -13.75 15.37
CA HIS A 19 0.42 -13.05 16.51
C HIS A 19 -0.96 -13.62 16.91
N LEU A 20 -1.67 -14.29 15.99
CA LEU A 20 -2.92 -14.97 16.31
C LEU A 20 -2.69 -16.16 17.26
N GLU A 21 -1.59 -16.90 17.10
CA GLU A 21 -1.22 -18.00 17.99
C GLU A 21 -0.89 -17.48 19.40
N ASP A 22 -0.19 -16.36 19.48
CA ASP A 22 0.12 -15.69 20.75
C ASP A 22 -1.16 -15.21 21.45
N PHE A 23 -2.10 -14.66 20.70
CA PHE A 23 -3.42 -14.28 21.21
C PHE A 23 -4.20 -15.47 21.75
N ILE A 24 -4.29 -16.58 20.99
CA ILE A 24 -4.98 -17.80 21.42
C ILE A 24 -4.35 -18.31 22.73
N ARG A 25 -3.02 -18.40 22.78
CA ARG A 25 -2.29 -18.94 23.93
C ARG A 25 -2.42 -18.08 25.20
N SER A 26 -2.51 -16.75 25.05
CA SER A 26 -2.62 -15.82 26.18
C SER A 26 -4.04 -15.63 26.69
N THR A 27 -5.05 -15.78 25.83
CA THR A 27 -6.46 -15.48 26.18
C THR A 27 -7.36 -16.72 26.26
N GLY A 28 -6.98 -17.82 25.61
CA GLY A 28 -7.82 -19.01 25.42
C GLY A 28 -8.98 -18.81 24.44
N ILE A 29 -9.00 -17.70 23.69
CA ILE A 29 -10.00 -17.42 22.66
C ILE A 29 -9.52 -18.03 21.35
N GLU A 30 -10.29 -18.97 20.80
CA GLU A 30 -9.97 -19.64 19.54
C GLU A 30 -10.18 -18.71 18.34
N VAL A 31 -9.26 -18.75 17.36
CA VAL A 31 -9.34 -17.99 16.11
C VAL A 31 -9.16 -18.93 14.92
N GLU A 32 -10.09 -18.87 13.97
CA GLU A 32 -10.04 -19.63 12.72
C GLU A 32 -9.89 -18.68 11.53
N ILE A 33 -8.84 -18.87 10.72
CA ILE A 33 -8.69 -18.21 9.42
C ILE A 33 -9.59 -18.93 8.43
N ALA A 34 -10.82 -18.44 8.29
CA ALA A 34 -11.85 -19.07 7.46
C ALA A 34 -11.82 -18.60 5.99
N PHE A 35 -11.03 -17.57 5.67
CA PHE A 35 -10.68 -17.19 4.31
C PHE A 35 -9.28 -16.56 4.28
N GLN A 36 -8.50 -16.89 3.26
CA GLN A 36 -7.21 -16.29 2.99
C GLN A 36 -7.00 -16.18 1.47
N GLY A 37 -6.62 -14.99 0.99
CA GLY A 37 -6.38 -14.73 -0.43
C GLY A 37 -5.82 -13.33 -0.66
N ASP A 38 -5.34 -13.03 -1.87
CA ASP A 38 -4.84 -11.69 -2.20
C ASP A 38 -5.96 -10.61 -2.13
N HIS A 39 -5.58 -9.33 -2.24
CA HIS A 39 -6.54 -8.22 -2.19
C HIS A 39 -7.70 -8.38 -3.18
N PRO A 40 -7.46 -8.66 -4.49
CA PRO A 40 -8.54 -8.91 -5.44
C PRO A 40 -9.50 -10.03 -5.01
N ALA A 41 -8.99 -11.19 -4.58
CA ALA A 41 -9.80 -12.32 -4.18
C ALA A 41 -10.61 -12.03 -2.91
N LEU A 42 -9.98 -11.42 -1.90
CA LEU A 42 -10.65 -11.04 -0.66
C LEU A 42 -11.75 -10.01 -0.92
N ASN A 43 -11.49 -8.99 -1.75
CA ASN A 43 -12.47 -7.97 -2.08
C ASN A 43 -13.69 -8.56 -2.82
N ALA A 44 -13.46 -9.42 -3.81
CA ALA A 44 -14.54 -10.09 -4.54
C ALA A 44 -15.35 -11.03 -3.62
N HIS A 45 -14.67 -11.70 -2.69
CA HIS A 45 -15.32 -12.54 -1.69
C HIS A 45 -16.23 -11.74 -0.76
N LEU A 46 -15.74 -10.62 -0.20
CA LEU A 46 -16.54 -9.75 0.66
C LEU A 46 -17.70 -9.09 -0.11
N GLU A 47 -17.50 -8.70 -1.37
CA GLU A 47 -18.54 -8.13 -2.23
C GLU A 47 -19.78 -9.04 -2.33
N SER A 48 -19.58 -10.36 -2.33
CA SER A 48 -20.69 -11.34 -2.41
C SER A 48 -21.67 -11.29 -1.23
N TYR A 49 -21.31 -10.63 -0.12
CA TYR A 49 -22.14 -10.46 1.08
C TYR A 49 -22.78 -9.07 1.20
N ILE A 50 -22.48 -8.10 0.32
CA ILE A 50 -22.96 -6.72 0.47
C ILE A 50 -24.50 -6.63 0.52
N GLU A 51 -25.20 -7.43 -0.30
CA GLU A 51 -26.66 -7.47 -0.34
C GLU A 51 -27.29 -8.26 0.82
N ARG A 52 -26.48 -9.06 1.54
CA ARG A 52 -26.90 -9.88 2.68
C ARG A 52 -25.83 -9.84 3.78
N PRO A 53 -25.60 -8.66 4.39
CA PRO A 53 -24.48 -8.47 5.33
C PRO A 53 -24.58 -9.37 6.57
N GLY A 54 -25.80 -9.77 6.96
CA GLY A 54 -26.03 -10.71 8.05
C GLY A 54 -25.56 -12.15 7.80
N ASP A 55 -25.30 -12.52 6.54
CA ASP A 55 -24.78 -13.84 6.17
C ASP A 55 -23.24 -13.89 6.29
N LEU A 56 -22.57 -12.76 6.49
CA LEU A 56 -21.11 -12.69 6.56
C LEU A 56 -20.59 -13.45 7.80
N PRO A 57 -19.78 -14.50 7.63
CA PRO A 57 -19.42 -15.38 8.74
C PRO A 57 -18.21 -14.87 9.56
N TYR A 58 -17.61 -13.74 9.20
CA TYR A 58 -16.36 -13.27 9.81
C TYR A 58 -16.61 -12.24 10.91
N ASP A 59 -15.79 -12.29 11.96
CA ASP A 59 -15.77 -11.34 13.06
C ASP A 59 -14.80 -10.18 12.77
N LEU A 60 -13.64 -10.49 12.16
CA LEU A 60 -12.62 -9.53 11.76
C LEU A 60 -12.16 -9.81 10.32
N VAL A 61 -11.95 -8.76 9.55
CA VAL A 61 -11.47 -8.86 8.16
C VAL A 61 -10.26 -7.97 7.92
N SER A 62 -9.34 -8.42 7.08
CA SER A 62 -8.36 -7.53 6.44
C SER A 62 -9.07 -6.63 5.44
N THR A 63 -8.67 -5.37 5.38
CA THR A 63 -9.07 -4.43 4.33
C THR A 63 -7.94 -3.42 4.09
N HIS A 64 -8.27 -2.32 3.43
CA HIS A 64 -7.34 -1.22 3.16
C HIS A 64 -8.10 0.08 3.27
N SER A 65 -7.40 1.17 3.60
CA SER A 65 -7.94 2.55 3.58
C SER A 65 -8.61 2.94 2.25
N LYS A 66 -8.30 2.21 1.17
CA LYS A 66 -8.84 2.41 -0.18
C LYS A 66 -10.16 1.64 -0.40
N TYR A 67 -10.28 0.45 0.20
CA TYR A 67 -11.36 -0.49 -0.10
C TYR A 67 -12.47 -0.47 0.95
N PHE A 68 -12.17 -0.06 2.20
CA PHE A 68 -13.19 -0.01 3.25
C PHE A 68 -14.45 0.79 2.86
N PRO A 69 -14.40 1.88 2.05
CA PRO A 69 -15.62 2.62 1.71
C PRO A 69 -16.63 1.79 0.91
N SER A 70 -16.18 0.90 0.01
CA SER A 70 -17.10 0.01 -0.72
C SER A 70 -17.58 -1.17 0.12
N GLN A 71 -16.92 -1.44 1.25
CA GLN A 71 -17.23 -2.55 2.15
C GLN A 71 -18.09 -2.12 3.36
N LEU A 72 -18.40 -0.82 3.51
CA LEU A 72 -19.15 -0.28 4.65
C LEU A 72 -20.41 -1.04 5.06
N PRO A 73 -21.23 -1.61 4.13
CA PRO A 73 -22.40 -2.40 4.53
C PRO A 73 -22.07 -3.60 5.42
N LEU A 74 -20.80 -4.04 5.43
CA LEU A 74 -20.29 -5.19 6.19
C LEU A 74 -19.57 -4.78 7.49
N LEU A 75 -19.11 -3.53 7.59
CA LEU A 75 -18.17 -3.08 8.62
C LEU A 75 -18.89 -2.32 9.74
N ALA A 76 -18.41 -2.49 10.97
CA ALA A 76 -18.91 -1.76 12.13
C ALA A 76 -18.05 -0.51 12.42
N PRO A 77 -18.68 0.61 12.84
CA PRO A 77 -17.93 1.76 13.34
C PRO A 77 -17.25 1.39 14.67
N LEU A 78 -15.97 1.73 14.80
CA LEU A 78 -15.12 1.34 15.92
C LEU A 78 -15.17 2.33 17.09
N ASP A 79 -15.60 3.58 16.87
CA ASP A 79 -15.56 4.65 17.88
C ASP A 79 -16.41 4.32 19.12
N ASP A 80 -17.46 3.51 18.96
CA ASP A 80 -18.35 3.09 20.05
C ASP A 80 -17.97 1.68 20.60
N LEU A 81 -17.02 0.98 19.98
CA LEU A 81 -16.59 -0.38 20.32
C LEU A 81 -15.25 -0.45 21.04
N LEU A 82 -14.40 0.55 20.83
CA LEU A 82 -13.06 0.64 21.39
C LEU A 82 -12.98 1.81 22.38
N PRO A 83 -12.12 1.73 23.41
CA PRO A 83 -11.89 2.85 24.30
C PRO A 83 -11.21 4.00 23.56
N ALA A 84 -11.40 5.23 24.04
CA ALA A 84 -10.96 6.43 23.32
C ALA A 84 -9.43 6.53 23.14
N ASP A 85 -8.67 5.92 24.04
CA ASP A 85 -7.21 5.82 23.99
C ASP A 85 -6.71 4.82 22.94
N ALA A 86 -7.55 3.88 22.46
CA ALA A 86 -7.18 2.94 21.39
C ALA A 86 -6.81 3.64 20.06
N PHE A 87 -7.14 4.93 19.92
CA PHE A 87 -6.80 5.73 18.74
C PHE A 87 -5.59 6.66 18.98
N ALA A 88 -5.08 6.76 20.21
CA ALA A 88 -4.10 7.77 20.60
C ALA A 88 -2.73 7.56 19.96
N ASP A 89 -2.36 6.30 19.67
CA ASP A 89 -1.05 5.96 19.10
C ASP A 89 -0.97 6.15 17.59
N PHE A 90 -2.10 6.42 16.93
CA PHE A 90 -2.14 6.62 15.49
C PHE A 90 -1.87 8.08 15.14
N ALA A 91 -1.00 8.29 14.14
CA ALA A 91 -0.84 9.60 13.54
C ALA A 91 -2.19 10.11 12.99
N PRO A 92 -2.58 11.38 13.20
CA PRO A 92 -3.89 11.90 12.79
C PRO A 92 -4.22 11.66 11.30
N LEU A 93 -3.24 11.83 10.41
CA LEU A 93 -3.41 11.59 8.98
C LEU A 93 -3.77 10.14 8.63
N LEU A 94 -3.35 9.17 9.45
CA LEU A 94 -3.70 7.77 9.27
C LEU A 94 -5.14 7.49 9.66
N LEU A 95 -5.57 8.07 10.78
CA LEU A 95 -6.98 7.97 11.21
C LEU A 95 -7.91 8.65 10.22
N ASP A 96 -7.50 9.77 9.63
CA ASP A 96 -8.29 10.47 8.61
C ASP A 96 -8.52 9.58 7.36
N MET A 97 -7.56 8.74 6.98
CA MET A 97 -7.70 7.82 5.84
C MET A 97 -8.67 6.66 6.07
N VAL A 98 -9.01 6.35 7.32
CA VAL A 98 -9.90 5.23 7.70
C VAL A 98 -11.23 5.72 8.28
N ARG A 99 -11.48 7.03 8.14
CA ARG A 99 -12.70 7.69 8.59
C ARG A 99 -13.62 8.01 7.43
N LEU A 100 -14.91 7.80 7.64
CA LEU A 100 -15.95 8.28 6.74
C LEU A 100 -17.13 8.81 7.55
N ALA A 101 -17.65 9.97 7.14
CA ALA A 101 -18.75 10.66 7.82
C ALA A 101 -18.51 10.83 9.35
N GLY A 102 -17.25 11.07 9.74
CA GLY A 102 -16.85 11.28 11.14
C GLY A 102 -16.74 10.01 11.99
N ARG A 103 -16.87 8.82 11.40
CA ARG A 103 -16.73 7.52 12.07
C ARG A 103 -15.53 6.75 11.54
N THR A 104 -14.87 6.00 12.41
CA THR A 104 -13.70 5.17 12.12
C THR A 104 -14.15 3.73 11.87
N TYR A 105 -13.82 3.13 10.72
CA TYR A 105 -14.34 1.80 10.33
C TYR A 105 -13.28 0.69 10.30
N CYS A 106 -12.02 1.07 10.27
CA CYS A 106 -10.91 0.14 10.31
C CYS A 106 -9.72 0.82 10.99
N LEU A 107 -8.76 0.03 11.46
CA LEU A 107 -7.54 0.53 12.07
C LEU A 107 -6.32 0.15 11.21
N PRO A 108 -5.43 1.12 10.91
CA PRO A 108 -4.19 0.85 10.19
C PRO A 108 -3.33 -0.18 10.92
N ARG A 109 -2.84 -1.18 10.19
CA ARG A 109 -1.75 -2.05 10.63
C ARG A 109 -0.43 -1.55 10.07
N ASN A 110 -0.39 -1.12 8.81
CA ASN A 110 0.79 -0.53 8.21
C ASN A 110 0.45 0.53 7.18
N ILE A 111 1.36 1.49 7.02
CA ILE A 111 1.27 2.54 6.01
C ILE A 111 2.12 2.12 4.82
N ASP A 112 1.51 2.13 3.65
CA ASP A 112 2.22 1.90 2.40
C ASP A 112 2.20 3.19 1.60
N VAL A 113 3.36 3.87 1.57
CA VAL A 113 3.59 5.08 0.80
C VAL A 113 4.67 4.77 -0.22
N ARG A 114 4.34 4.92 -1.50
CA ARG A 114 5.29 4.64 -2.56
C ARG A 114 6.45 5.65 -2.56
N LEU A 115 7.67 5.13 -2.66
CA LEU A 115 8.91 5.91 -2.75
C LEU A 115 9.66 5.57 -4.03
N LEU A 116 10.49 6.50 -4.50
CA LEU A 116 11.46 6.17 -5.55
C LEU A 116 12.65 5.47 -4.93
N HIS A 117 12.93 4.26 -5.38
CA HIS A 117 14.19 3.57 -5.18
C HIS A 117 15.05 3.79 -6.41
N TYR A 118 16.34 4.08 -6.21
CA TYR A 118 17.26 4.34 -7.31
C TYR A 118 18.65 3.80 -7.03
N ARG A 119 19.38 3.51 -8.10
CA ARG A 119 20.72 2.92 -8.05
C ARG A 119 21.80 3.98 -7.86
N THR A 120 22.33 4.08 -6.64
CA THR A 120 23.38 5.03 -6.24
C THR A 120 24.73 4.80 -6.94
N ASP A 121 24.97 3.59 -7.47
CA ASP A 121 26.15 3.27 -8.27
C ASP A 121 26.01 3.69 -9.75
N LEU A 122 24.81 4.11 -10.18
CA LEU A 122 24.51 4.50 -11.56
C LEU A 122 24.11 5.97 -11.68
N ILE A 123 23.42 6.51 -10.67
CA ILE A 123 23.06 7.92 -10.57
C ILE A 123 23.31 8.43 -9.15
N GLU A 124 23.79 9.66 -9.03
CA GLU A 124 24.14 10.25 -7.74
C GLU A 124 22.90 10.66 -6.94
N THR A 125 21.95 11.35 -7.59
CA THR A 125 20.72 11.84 -6.96
C THR A 125 19.56 11.87 -7.94
N ILE A 126 18.33 11.79 -7.43
CA ILE A 126 17.12 12.08 -8.19
C ILE A 126 16.93 13.60 -8.34
N PRO A 127 16.74 14.13 -9.55
CA PRO A 127 16.52 15.55 -9.77
C PRO A 127 15.16 16.02 -9.19
N PRO A 128 15.01 17.33 -8.92
CA PRO A 128 13.85 17.85 -8.20
C PRO A 128 12.55 17.83 -9.01
N THR A 129 12.59 17.66 -10.33
CA THR A 129 11.39 17.62 -11.18
C THR A 129 11.28 16.35 -12.00
N TRP A 130 10.04 15.94 -12.30
CA TRP A 130 9.75 14.80 -13.18
C TRP A 130 10.25 15.00 -14.61
N GLY A 131 10.34 16.26 -15.07
CA GLY A 131 10.90 16.59 -16.39
C GLY A 131 12.39 16.29 -16.47
N GLU A 132 13.16 16.77 -15.49
CA GLU A 132 14.60 16.45 -15.39
C GLU A 132 14.82 14.96 -15.12
N LEU A 133 13.94 14.32 -14.34
CA LEU A 133 14.00 12.88 -14.10
C LEU A 133 13.84 12.10 -15.41
N LEU A 134 12.96 12.53 -16.32
CA LEU A 134 12.82 11.88 -17.63
C LEU A 134 14.12 11.93 -18.46
N ASP A 135 14.86 13.04 -18.38
CA ASP A 135 16.14 13.17 -19.07
C ASP A 135 17.22 12.26 -18.44
N VAL A 136 17.22 12.12 -17.11
CA VAL A 136 18.06 11.13 -16.41
C VAL A 136 17.69 9.71 -16.84
N ILE A 137 16.40 9.37 -16.85
CA ILE A 137 15.88 8.05 -17.27
C ILE A 137 16.38 7.73 -18.68
N ARG A 138 16.30 8.66 -19.63
CA ARG A 138 16.82 8.48 -20.99
C ARG A 138 18.33 8.25 -21.02
N ALA A 139 19.09 9.02 -20.24
CA ALA A 139 20.55 8.95 -20.23
C ALA A 139 21.09 7.63 -19.68
N VAL A 140 20.38 7.01 -18.74
CA VAL A 140 20.80 5.75 -18.09
C VAL A 140 20.15 4.50 -18.68
N ASN A 141 19.28 4.67 -19.68
CA ASN A 141 18.59 3.57 -20.34
C ASN A 141 19.55 2.79 -21.24
N ASP A 142 19.62 1.47 -21.08
CA ASP A 142 20.45 0.56 -21.87
C ASP A 142 19.72 -0.78 -22.10
N PRO A 143 18.58 -0.76 -22.83
CA PRO A 143 17.78 -1.97 -23.03
C PRO A 143 18.47 -2.96 -23.99
N PRO A 144 18.30 -4.28 -23.80
CA PRO A 144 17.47 -4.90 -22.77
C PRO A 144 18.23 -5.12 -21.44
N ARG A 145 19.49 -4.68 -21.34
CA ARG A 145 20.30 -4.91 -20.13
C ARG A 145 19.70 -4.23 -18.92
N ARG A 146 19.33 -2.95 -19.05
CA ARG A 146 18.78 -2.13 -17.97
C ARG A 146 17.84 -1.05 -18.48
N TYR A 147 16.69 -0.94 -17.86
CA TYR A 147 15.67 0.07 -18.16
C TYR A 147 15.81 1.27 -17.23
N GLY A 148 15.61 2.49 -17.74
CA GLY A 148 15.80 3.70 -16.96
C GLY A 148 14.81 3.84 -15.81
N PHE A 149 13.56 3.43 -16.02
CA PHE A 149 12.49 3.51 -15.01
C PHE A 149 11.51 2.35 -15.15
N VAL A 150 11.00 1.83 -14.03
CA VAL A 150 9.91 0.83 -14.03
C VAL A 150 8.83 1.19 -13.00
N PHE A 151 7.59 0.83 -13.34
CA PHE A 151 6.38 1.08 -12.55
C PHE A 151 5.29 0.05 -12.92
N PRO A 152 4.29 -0.20 -12.06
CA PRO A 152 3.21 -1.13 -12.39
C PRO A 152 2.44 -0.70 -13.64
N GLY A 153 2.30 -1.60 -14.61
CA GLY A 153 1.73 -1.28 -15.92
C GLY A 153 0.29 -1.74 -16.11
N MET A 154 -0.35 -2.32 -15.09
CA MET A 154 -1.76 -2.70 -15.14
C MET A 154 -2.55 -2.36 -13.86
N GLU A 155 -3.87 -2.42 -13.99
CA GLU A 155 -4.85 -2.39 -12.90
C GLU A 155 -4.63 -1.24 -11.89
N SER A 156 -4.76 -1.55 -10.60
CA SER A 156 -4.67 -0.59 -9.51
C SER A 156 -3.31 0.10 -9.43
N GLY A 157 -2.23 -0.59 -9.83
CA GLY A 157 -0.88 -0.06 -9.80
C GLY A 157 -0.64 0.99 -10.88
N LEU A 158 -1.04 0.71 -12.13
CA LEU A 158 -0.97 1.70 -13.21
C LEU A 158 -1.87 2.90 -12.91
N PHE A 159 -3.09 2.62 -12.41
CA PHE A 159 -4.00 3.67 -11.98
C PHE A 159 -3.35 4.58 -10.92
N GLY A 160 -2.69 4.01 -9.90
CA GLY A 160 -2.00 4.76 -8.86
C GLY A 160 -0.90 5.67 -9.42
N THR A 161 -0.05 5.15 -10.31
CA THR A 161 1.00 5.93 -10.99
C THR A 161 0.42 7.08 -11.81
N PHE A 162 -0.62 6.82 -12.60
CA PHE A 162 -1.29 7.86 -13.37
C PHE A 162 -1.94 8.90 -12.47
N TYR A 163 -2.59 8.49 -11.38
CA TYR A 163 -3.29 9.38 -10.46
C TYR A 163 -2.36 10.39 -9.80
N GLU A 164 -1.22 9.95 -9.27
CA GLU A 164 -0.22 10.85 -8.68
C GLU A 164 0.25 11.90 -9.68
N LEU A 165 0.64 11.46 -10.88
CA LEU A 165 1.10 12.35 -11.93
C LEU A 165 -0.01 13.32 -12.33
N ALA A 166 -1.23 12.83 -12.54
CA ALA A 166 -2.34 13.68 -12.95
C ALA A 166 -2.62 14.77 -11.89
N GLU A 167 -2.67 14.42 -10.61
CA GLU A 167 -2.87 15.37 -9.51
C GLU A 167 -1.70 16.36 -9.37
N MET A 168 -0.45 15.91 -9.51
CA MET A 168 0.73 16.79 -9.52
C MET A 168 0.72 17.77 -10.70
N GLY A 169 0.19 17.34 -11.84
CA GLY A 169 -0.05 18.17 -13.02
C GLY A 169 -1.26 19.09 -12.92
N GLY A 170 -2.05 19.00 -11.83
CA GLY A 170 -3.22 19.86 -11.60
C GLY A 170 -4.56 19.29 -12.04
N ALA A 171 -4.62 18.02 -12.46
CA ALA A 171 -5.89 17.32 -12.62
C ALA A 171 -6.57 17.09 -11.26
N ARG A 172 -7.86 16.76 -11.27
CA ARG A 172 -8.59 16.33 -10.07
C ARG A 172 -9.39 15.09 -10.40
N LEU A 173 -8.92 13.91 -10.00
CA LEU A 173 -9.64 12.66 -10.29
C LEU A 173 -10.83 12.46 -9.35
N PHE A 174 -10.68 12.83 -8.08
CA PHE A 174 -11.70 12.68 -7.05
C PHE A 174 -12.04 14.03 -6.37
N PRO A 175 -12.59 15.00 -7.11
CA PRO A 175 -13.12 16.23 -6.49
C PRO A 175 -14.33 15.93 -5.59
N PRO A 176 -14.74 16.86 -4.71
CA PRO A 176 -15.87 16.64 -3.79
C PRO A 176 -17.21 16.31 -4.46
N ASP A 177 -17.43 16.76 -5.70
CA ASP A 177 -18.62 16.44 -6.51
C ASP A 177 -18.53 15.08 -7.21
N LEU A 178 -17.40 14.37 -7.05
CA LEU A 178 -17.07 13.08 -7.64
C LEU A 178 -17.17 13.05 -9.18
N VAL A 179 -17.04 14.20 -9.84
CA VAL A 179 -16.98 14.28 -11.31
C VAL A 179 -15.52 14.48 -11.75
N PRO A 180 -14.85 13.45 -12.31
CA PRO A 180 -13.42 13.52 -12.62
C PRO A 180 -13.07 14.63 -13.62
N ARG A 181 -12.07 15.44 -13.28
CA ARG A 181 -11.55 16.57 -14.08
C ARG A 181 -10.16 16.21 -14.59
N ILE A 182 -10.13 15.26 -15.53
CA ILE A 182 -8.88 14.69 -16.08
C ILE A 182 -8.52 15.19 -17.48
N GLN A 183 -9.49 15.72 -18.24
CA GLN A 183 -9.26 16.18 -19.61
C GLN A 183 -8.65 17.60 -19.67
N ASN A 184 -7.62 17.87 -18.88
CA ASN A 184 -6.90 19.15 -18.80
C ASN A 184 -5.40 18.98 -19.10
N GLU A 185 -4.59 20.00 -18.84
CA GLU A 185 -3.14 19.95 -19.05
C GLU A 185 -2.46 18.95 -18.12
N GLY A 186 -2.90 18.84 -16.87
CA GLY A 186 -2.36 17.88 -15.90
C GLY A 186 -2.55 16.42 -16.32
N GLY A 187 -3.77 16.06 -16.76
CA GLY A 187 -4.03 14.72 -17.27
C GLY A 187 -3.27 14.40 -18.55
N ARG A 188 -3.12 15.39 -19.46
CA ARG A 188 -2.30 15.25 -20.67
C ARG A 188 -0.82 15.08 -20.34
N TRP A 189 -0.30 15.82 -19.36
CA TRP A 189 1.07 15.71 -18.88
C TRP A 189 1.35 14.31 -18.33
N ALA A 190 0.49 13.83 -17.43
CA ALA A 190 0.62 12.49 -16.83
C ALA A 190 0.60 11.38 -17.88
N LEU A 191 -0.37 11.42 -18.80
CA LEU A 191 -0.47 10.42 -19.87
C LEU A 191 0.75 10.49 -20.81
N ASN A 192 1.22 11.68 -21.16
CA ASN A 192 2.39 11.83 -22.03
C ASN A 192 3.65 11.30 -21.36
N PHE A 193 3.86 11.49 -20.06
CA PHE A 193 5.01 10.91 -19.35
C PHE A 193 5.03 9.38 -19.47
N LEU A 194 3.91 8.73 -19.13
CA LEU A 194 3.79 7.26 -19.19
C LEU A 194 3.94 6.75 -20.64
N ARG A 195 3.28 7.42 -21.59
CA ARG A 195 3.38 7.11 -23.02
C ARG A 195 4.82 7.26 -23.51
N THR A 196 5.53 8.31 -23.11
CA THR A 196 6.91 8.54 -23.49
C THR A 196 7.81 7.42 -22.98
N CYS A 197 7.66 7.02 -21.71
CA CYS A 197 8.43 5.89 -21.16
C CYS A 197 8.26 4.64 -22.01
N TYR A 198 7.03 4.30 -22.40
CA TYR A 198 6.74 3.14 -23.23
C TYR A 198 7.26 3.28 -24.67
N MET A 199 6.93 4.39 -25.34
CA MET A 199 7.24 4.59 -26.76
C MET A 199 8.73 4.75 -27.05
N GLU A 200 9.51 5.26 -26.08
CA GLU A 200 10.97 5.41 -26.19
C GLU A 200 11.73 4.18 -25.67
N GLY A 201 11.04 3.12 -25.22
CA GLY A 201 11.69 1.92 -24.69
C GLY A 201 12.45 2.14 -23.37
N LEU A 202 11.97 3.08 -22.53
CA LEU A 202 12.54 3.38 -21.21
C LEU A 202 12.07 2.39 -20.13
N VAL A 203 11.09 1.57 -20.48
CA VAL A 203 10.49 0.47 -19.70
C VAL A 203 10.53 -0.82 -20.54
N PRO A 204 10.46 -2.01 -19.91
CA PRO A 204 10.25 -3.28 -20.61
C PRO A 204 8.98 -3.27 -21.47
N PRO A 205 8.98 -3.87 -22.68
CA PRO A 205 7.78 -3.93 -23.52
C PRO A 205 6.65 -4.76 -22.89
N GLU A 206 6.96 -5.68 -21.99
CA GLU A 206 5.99 -6.51 -21.26
C GLU A 206 5.31 -5.77 -20.10
N ILE A 207 5.72 -4.54 -19.77
CA ILE A 207 5.21 -3.79 -18.61
C ILE A 207 3.67 -3.68 -18.57
N PRO A 208 2.90 -3.62 -19.68
CA PRO A 208 1.43 -3.58 -19.60
C PRO A 208 0.80 -4.84 -18.98
N GLY A 209 1.56 -5.93 -18.83
CA GLY A 209 1.15 -7.14 -18.11
C GLY A 209 1.78 -7.29 -16.73
N TRP A 210 2.50 -6.29 -16.24
CA TRP A 210 3.21 -6.36 -14.96
C TRP A 210 2.44 -5.70 -13.84
N HIS A 211 2.19 -6.47 -12.79
CA HIS A 211 1.77 -6.00 -11.48
C HIS A 211 2.99 -5.70 -10.59
N TYR A 212 2.78 -5.41 -9.30
CA TYR A 212 3.83 -4.97 -8.37
C TYR A 212 5.04 -5.91 -8.32
N ASP A 213 4.83 -7.22 -8.17
CA ASP A 213 5.90 -8.20 -7.92
C ASP A 213 6.90 -8.26 -9.09
N LYS A 214 6.41 -8.19 -10.33
CA LYS A 214 7.28 -8.19 -11.52
C LYS A 214 8.08 -6.90 -11.66
N VAL A 215 7.52 -5.78 -11.24
CA VAL A 215 8.23 -4.49 -11.19
C VAL A 215 9.32 -4.52 -10.12
N HIS A 216 8.98 -5.04 -8.94
CA HIS A 216 9.92 -5.26 -7.85
C HIS A 216 11.09 -6.15 -8.28
N ASP A 217 10.79 -7.34 -8.82
CA ASP A 217 11.76 -8.31 -9.35
C ASP A 217 12.72 -7.64 -10.35
N CYS A 218 12.19 -6.81 -11.27
CA CYS A 218 12.98 -6.14 -12.30
C CYS A 218 14.05 -5.21 -11.70
N PHE A 219 13.73 -4.43 -10.67
CA PHE A 219 14.73 -3.60 -10.00
C PHE A 219 15.68 -4.44 -9.14
N ARG A 220 15.14 -5.39 -8.37
CA ARG A 220 15.91 -6.32 -7.52
C ARG A 220 17.01 -7.03 -8.30
N ASP A 221 16.67 -7.49 -9.50
CA ASP A 221 17.52 -8.34 -10.33
C ASP A 221 18.48 -7.53 -11.24
N ASP A 222 18.70 -6.23 -10.95
CA ASP A 222 19.62 -5.31 -11.66
C ASP A 222 19.17 -4.91 -13.08
N HIS A 223 17.87 -5.04 -13.39
CA HIS A 223 17.30 -4.69 -14.69
C HIS A 223 16.65 -3.30 -14.76
N ALA A 224 16.59 -2.54 -13.66
CA ALA A 224 16.13 -1.15 -13.66
C ALA A 224 17.05 -0.22 -12.87
N VAL A 225 17.11 1.07 -13.27
CA VAL A 225 17.89 2.10 -12.57
C VAL A 225 17.05 2.80 -11.49
N ILE A 226 15.77 3.02 -11.77
CA ILE A 226 14.81 3.70 -10.89
C ILE A 226 13.51 2.89 -10.86
N VAL A 227 12.89 2.77 -9.69
CA VAL A 227 11.56 2.16 -9.53
C VAL A 227 10.74 2.95 -8.52
N GLY A 228 9.45 3.14 -8.81
CA GLY A 228 8.47 3.53 -7.79
C GLY A 228 7.93 2.28 -7.11
N ASP A 229 8.44 1.95 -5.93
CA ASP A 229 8.11 0.69 -5.23
C ASP A 229 7.52 0.93 -3.83
N TRP A 230 6.83 -0.09 -3.33
CA TRP A 230 6.18 -0.11 -2.03
C TRP A 230 7.15 -0.43 -0.89
N PRO A 231 6.94 0.13 0.31
CA PRO A 231 7.79 -0.12 1.48
C PRO A 231 7.95 -1.59 1.86
N GLY A 232 6.92 -2.42 1.65
CA GLY A 232 6.97 -3.84 1.99
C GLY A 232 8.13 -4.59 1.33
N TYR A 233 8.53 -4.16 0.15
CA TYR A 233 9.63 -4.77 -0.59
C TYR A 233 11.03 -4.36 -0.13
N TYR A 234 11.13 -3.36 0.74
CA TYR A 234 12.41 -2.75 1.09
C TYR A 234 13.41 -3.73 1.74
N ASN A 235 12.92 -4.63 2.59
CA ASN A 235 13.79 -5.60 3.27
C ASN A 235 14.45 -6.57 2.29
N GLU A 236 13.77 -6.94 1.20
CA GLU A 236 14.38 -7.76 0.15
C GLU A 236 15.57 -7.04 -0.48
N TYR A 237 15.47 -5.73 -0.74
CA TYR A 237 16.60 -4.94 -1.25
C TYR A 237 17.77 -4.84 -0.27
N CYS A 238 17.48 -4.91 1.03
CA CYS A 238 18.47 -4.88 2.11
C CYS A 238 19.06 -6.26 2.45
N ASP A 239 18.61 -7.33 1.80
CA ASP A 239 19.11 -8.67 2.03
C ASP A 239 20.17 -9.04 0.98
N PRO A 240 21.43 -9.31 1.37
CA PRO A 240 22.49 -9.65 0.42
C PRO A 240 22.31 -11.03 -0.23
N ASP A 241 21.59 -11.96 0.38
CA ASP A 241 21.31 -13.28 -0.17
C ASP A 241 20.19 -13.23 -1.20
N ILE A 242 19.22 -12.34 -1.03
CA ILE A 242 18.12 -12.08 -1.98
C ILE A 242 18.54 -11.12 -3.09
N SER A 243 19.15 -9.98 -2.73
CA SER A 243 19.42 -8.83 -3.62
C SER A 243 20.91 -8.57 -3.85
N SER A 244 21.74 -9.62 -3.91
CA SER A 244 23.20 -9.55 -4.04
C SER A 244 23.74 -8.57 -5.10
N ARG A 245 23.00 -8.36 -6.20
CA ARG A 245 23.42 -7.47 -7.30
C ARG A 245 23.30 -5.98 -6.95
N ILE A 246 22.30 -5.63 -6.15
CA ILE A 246 21.93 -4.24 -5.81
C ILE A 246 22.13 -3.90 -4.33
N TYR A 247 22.46 -4.89 -3.49
CA TYR A 247 22.74 -4.71 -2.07
C TYR A 247 23.79 -3.60 -1.84
N ASN A 248 23.48 -2.66 -0.94
CA ASN A 248 24.26 -1.43 -0.68
C ASN A 248 24.53 -0.54 -1.91
N LYS A 249 23.75 -0.68 -2.98
CA LYS A 249 23.85 0.13 -4.20
C LYS A 249 22.58 0.87 -4.55
N PHE A 250 21.65 0.99 -3.61
CA PHE A 250 20.42 1.75 -3.82
C PHE A 250 20.16 2.73 -2.67
N SER A 251 19.32 3.71 -2.94
CA SER A 251 18.80 4.63 -1.95
C SER A 251 17.35 4.97 -2.29
N VAL A 252 16.67 5.66 -1.37
CA VAL A 252 15.25 6.00 -1.44
C VAL A 252 15.06 7.51 -1.37
N THR A 253 14.02 8.01 -2.05
CA THR A 253 13.65 9.42 -2.00
C THR A 253 12.17 9.64 -2.29
N ARG A 254 11.66 10.84 -1.98
CA ARG A 254 10.32 11.27 -2.39
C ARG A 254 10.25 11.42 -3.90
N TYR A 255 9.02 11.44 -4.39
CA TYR A 255 8.76 11.76 -5.78
C TYR A 255 9.20 13.20 -6.10
N PRO A 256 9.78 13.45 -7.29
CA PRO A 256 10.03 14.80 -7.78
C PRO A 256 8.74 15.61 -7.88
N ALA A 257 8.88 16.92 -8.00
CA ALA A 257 7.77 17.80 -8.26
C ALA A 257 7.27 17.67 -9.71
N GLY A 258 5.94 17.70 -9.88
CA GLY A 258 5.32 17.89 -11.19
C GLY A 258 5.31 19.36 -11.62
N PRO A 259 4.65 19.68 -12.76
CA PRO A 259 4.69 21.01 -13.40
C PRO A 259 4.25 22.18 -12.52
N LEU A 260 3.43 21.91 -11.50
CA LEU A 260 2.93 22.93 -10.57
C LEU A 260 3.78 23.05 -9.29
N GLY A 261 4.98 22.48 -9.26
CA GLY A 261 5.87 22.51 -8.09
C GLY A 261 5.39 21.64 -6.93
N ARG A 262 4.45 20.72 -7.17
CA ARG A 262 3.86 19.83 -6.16
C ARG A 262 4.43 18.43 -6.31
N SER A 263 4.67 17.77 -5.18
CA SER A 263 5.02 16.36 -5.12
C SER A 263 3.92 15.62 -4.36
N PHE A 264 3.34 14.60 -5.00
CA PHE A 264 2.37 13.70 -4.39
C PHE A 264 2.84 12.27 -4.55
N VAL A 265 2.48 11.44 -3.59
CA VAL A 265 2.72 10.00 -3.58
C VAL A 265 1.41 9.31 -3.28
N TYR A 266 1.16 8.23 -3.99
CA TYR A 266 0.07 7.32 -3.76
C TYR A 266 0.41 6.55 -2.50
N GLY A 267 -0.52 6.56 -1.56
CA GLY A 267 -0.34 5.87 -0.31
C GLY A 267 -1.67 5.48 0.30
N GLY A 268 -1.58 4.66 1.32
CA GLY A 268 -2.70 4.25 2.13
C GLY A 268 -2.23 3.39 3.28
N ALA A 269 -3.14 2.58 3.79
CA ALA A 269 -2.82 1.66 4.86
C ALA A 269 -3.56 0.34 4.66
N HIS A 270 -2.87 -0.75 4.92
CA HIS A 270 -3.50 -2.04 5.16
C HIS A 270 -4.08 -2.01 6.57
N THR A 271 -5.32 -2.47 6.71
CA THR A 271 -6.10 -2.25 7.94
C THR A 271 -6.81 -3.53 8.35
N PHE A 272 -7.18 -3.59 9.63
CA PHE A 272 -8.17 -4.53 10.12
C PHE A 272 -9.48 -3.82 10.43
N ALA A 273 -10.59 -4.49 10.16
CA ALA A 273 -11.93 -3.99 10.48
C ALA A 273 -12.71 -5.05 11.26
N LEU A 274 -13.54 -4.60 12.21
CA LEU A 274 -14.61 -5.43 12.75
C LEU A 274 -15.79 -5.41 11.79
N THR A 275 -16.36 -6.58 11.55
CA THR A 275 -17.62 -6.68 10.81
C THR A 275 -18.80 -6.34 11.74
N LEU A 276 -19.99 -6.18 11.17
CA LEU A 276 -21.23 -6.08 11.95
C LEU A 276 -21.43 -7.27 12.91
N LYS A 277 -21.02 -8.48 12.51
CA LYS A 277 -21.01 -9.67 13.37
C LYS A 277 -20.00 -9.53 14.51
N GLY A 278 -18.75 -9.18 14.17
CA GLY A 278 -17.66 -9.05 15.15
C GLY A 278 -17.94 -7.99 16.21
N ALA A 279 -18.65 -6.91 15.86
CA ALA A 279 -19.06 -5.88 16.80
C ALA A 279 -19.97 -6.38 17.94
N LEU A 280 -20.62 -7.53 17.77
CA LEU A 280 -21.44 -8.16 18.81
C LEU A 280 -20.61 -8.98 19.81
N SER A 281 -19.31 -9.14 19.55
CA SER A 281 -18.39 -9.97 20.33
C SER A 281 -17.30 -9.11 20.98
N PRO A 282 -17.26 -9.02 22.33
CA PRO A 282 -16.16 -8.33 23.01
C PRO A 282 -14.81 -9.01 22.77
N ASP A 283 -14.81 -10.30 22.44
CA ASP A 283 -13.59 -11.04 22.12
C ASP A 283 -13.01 -10.63 20.76
N ALA A 284 -13.86 -10.22 19.80
CA ALA A 284 -13.39 -9.69 18.52
C ALA A 284 -12.67 -8.34 18.68
N ALA A 285 -13.14 -7.48 19.59
CA ALA A 285 -12.45 -6.23 19.93
C ALA A 285 -11.07 -6.48 20.57
N LYS A 286 -10.96 -7.49 21.45
CA LYS A 286 -9.66 -7.93 21.99
C LYS A 286 -8.74 -8.47 20.90
N LEU A 287 -9.28 -9.23 19.96
CA LEU A 287 -8.51 -9.74 18.82
C LEU A 287 -8.00 -8.59 17.94
N LEU A 288 -8.83 -7.59 17.62
CA LEU A 288 -8.41 -6.42 16.86
C LEU A 288 -7.27 -5.69 17.56
N HIS A 289 -7.39 -5.43 18.86
CA HIS A 289 -6.34 -4.81 19.65
C HIS A 289 -5.05 -5.64 19.59
N ALA A 290 -5.11 -6.93 19.87
CA ALA A 290 -3.95 -7.81 19.85
C ALA A 290 -3.30 -7.93 18.46
N ALA A 291 -4.10 -7.96 17.39
CA ALA A 291 -3.60 -8.01 16.01
C ALA A 291 -2.85 -6.72 15.61
N LEU A 292 -3.09 -5.61 16.31
CA LEU A 292 -2.45 -4.32 16.11
C LEU A 292 -1.41 -3.96 17.19
N SER A 293 -1.30 -4.76 18.26
CA SER A 293 -0.34 -4.56 19.33
C SER A 293 0.91 -5.40 19.15
N GLN A 294 2.08 -4.76 19.21
CA GLN A 294 3.37 -5.43 19.31
C GLN A 294 4.26 -4.66 20.29
N PRO A 295 4.03 -4.84 21.61
CA PRO A 295 4.71 -4.07 22.63
C PRO A 295 6.23 -4.18 22.54
N GLY A 296 6.93 -3.05 22.62
CA GLY A 296 8.38 -2.97 22.55
C GLY A 296 8.95 -3.10 21.13
N TYR A 297 8.10 -3.20 20.10
CA TYR A 297 8.54 -3.14 18.72
C TYR A 297 8.96 -1.71 18.36
N THR A 298 10.23 -1.56 17.99
CA THR A 298 10.74 -0.29 17.47
C THR A 298 10.73 -0.32 15.97
N VAL A 299 9.89 0.52 15.36
CA VAL A 299 9.87 0.77 13.92
C VAL A 299 11.27 1.15 13.44
N ALA A 300 11.83 0.39 12.49
CA ALA A 300 13.01 0.82 11.76
C ALA A 300 12.54 1.69 10.57
N PRO A 301 12.82 3.00 10.57
CA PRO A 301 12.38 3.85 9.47
C PRO A 301 13.22 3.56 8.21
N ILE A 302 12.56 3.34 7.07
CA ILE A 302 13.19 3.33 5.75
C ILE A 302 13.64 4.75 5.40
N ALA A 303 12.66 5.66 5.30
CA ALA A 303 12.85 7.07 5.04
C ALA A 303 11.57 7.84 5.38
N LEU A 304 11.70 9.04 5.97
CA LEU A 304 10.59 10.01 6.07
C LEU A 304 9.35 9.48 6.83
N GLY A 305 9.54 8.54 7.75
CA GLY A 305 8.47 7.94 8.55
C GLY A 305 7.78 6.73 7.91
N THR A 306 8.24 6.24 6.76
CA THR A 306 7.82 4.93 6.23
C THR A 306 8.58 3.81 6.96
N ASN A 307 7.88 2.75 7.37
CA ASN A 307 8.46 1.63 8.11
C ASN A 307 8.98 0.54 7.16
N THR A 308 10.08 -0.11 7.53
CA THR A 308 10.62 -1.33 6.89
C THR A 308 9.71 -2.54 7.06
N ASP A 309 8.76 -2.47 7.99
CA ASP A 309 7.90 -3.58 8.39
C ASP A 309 6.43 -3.23 8.16
N PRO A 310 5.61 -4.17 7.68
CA PRO A 310 4.15 -4.05 7.60
C PRO A 310 3.46 -4.01 8.99
N TYR A 311 4.10 -3.43 10.00
CA TYR A 311 3.53 -3.27 11.33
C TYR A 311 3.80 -1.89 11.94
N GLN A 312 2.74 -1.20 12.33
CA GLN A 312 2.74 -0.05 13.24
C GLN A 312 2.00 -0.49 14.50
N PRO A 313 2.73 -0.85 15.57
CA PRO A 313 2.10 -1.26 16.81
C PRO A 313 1.33 -0.12 17.46
N ILE A 314 0.19 -0.45 18.05
CA ILE A 314 -0.39 0.25 19.20
C ILE A 314 0.45 -0.13 20.44
N GLU A 315 0.80 0.84 21.29
CA GLU A 315 1.59 0.63 22.53
C GLU A 315 0.72 0.59 23.79
#